data_AF-A0A7C3VIS1-F1
#
_entry.id   AF-A0A7C3VIS1-F1
#
_cell.length_a   1.000
_cell.length_b   1.000
_cell.length_c   1.000
_cell.angle_alpha   90.00
_cell.angle_beta   90.00
_cell.angle_gamma   90.00
#
_symmetry.space_group_name_H-M   'P 1'
#
loop_
_entity.id
_entity.type
_entity.pdbx_description
1 polymer ?
#
loop_
_entity_poly.entity_id
_entity_poly.type
_entity_poly.pdbx_seq_one_letter_code
_entity_poly.pdbx_strand_id
1 'polypeptide(L)'
;MRIWDLPPKILCRQHLLGEHRELHGLWNIHIHHKKGYSAHPETCRWQGKLRALYDRHEALVKEMQSRGYNHHSPLDKRLATGARSQHIFVHTAQEQKAILKAKGCGCKV
;
A
#
# COMPACT_ATOMS: atom_id res chain seq x y z
N MET A 1 4.37 9.19 -0.03
CA MET A 1 3.19 8.31 0.11
C MET A 1 2.77 7.74 -1.22
N ARG A 2 2.88 6.42 -1.33
CA ARG A 2 2.45 5.67 -2.52
C ARG A 2 2.07 4.25 -2.12
N ILE A 3 0.91 3.81 -2.58
CA ILE A 3 0.52 2.40 -2.64
C ILE A 3 0.55 1.99 -4.11
N TRP A 4 1.19 0.87 -4.43
CA TRP A 4 1.20 0.36 -5.79
C TRP A 4 -0.06 -0.47 -5.99
N ASP A 5 -0.94 -0.08 -6.90
CA ASP A 5 -2.14 -0.85 -7.25
C ASP A 5 -1.76 -2.02 -8.20
N LEU A 6 -0.63 -2.67 -7.91
CA LEU A 6 -0.02 -3.77 -8.65
C LEU A 6 0.23 -4.97 -7.72
N PRO A 7 0.27 -6.20 -8.24
CA PRO A 7 0.56 -7.39 -7.42
C PRO A 7 1.91 -7.30 -6.67
N PRO A 8 1.98 -7.50 -5.34
CA PRO A 8 3.23 -7.37 -4.57
C PRO A 8 4.40 -8.21 -5.12
N LYS A 9 4.10 -9.38 -5.70
CA LYS A 9 5.08 -10.31 -6.30
C LYS A 9 5.95 -9.69 -7.40
N ILE A 10 5.51 -8.61 -8.03
CA ILE A 10 6.27 -7.93 -9.08
C ILE A 10 7.14 -6.80 -8.52
N LEU A 11 6.93 -6.38 -7.27
CA LEU A 11 7.70 -5.32 -6.66
C LEU A 11 9.07 -5.84 -6.23
N CYS A 12 10.13 -5.06 -6.49
CA CYS A 12 11.44 -5.33 -5.90
C CYS A 12 11.42 -5.13 -4.38
N ARG A 13 12.49 -5.53 -3.69
CA ARG A 13 12.62 -5.36 -2.24
C ARG A 13 12.32 -3.92 -1.79
N GLN A 14 12.92 -2.92 -2.44
CA GLN A 14 12.76 -1.53 -2.05
C GLN A 14 11.32 -1.04 -2.16
N HIS A 15 10.62 -1.39 -3.26
CA HIS A 15 9.24 -0.96 -3.45
C HIS A 15 8.26 -1.75 -2.58
N LEU A 16 8.50 -3.04 -2.31
CA LEU A 16 7.68 -3.84 -1.39
C LEU A 16 7.75 -3.29 0.04
N LEU A 17 8.97 -3.09 0.56
CA LEU A 17 9.18 -2.60 1.93
C LEU A 17 8.80 -1.11 2.05
N GLY A 18 9.06 -0.33 1.02
CA GLY A 18 8.66 1.07 0.95
C GLY A 18 7.14 1.21 0.99
N GLU A 19 6.42 0.44 0.18
CA GLU A 19 4.96 0.44 0.20
C GLU A 19 4.40 0.03 1.56
N HIS A 20 4.92 -1.06 2.16
CA HIS A 20 4.51 -1.50 3.49
C HIS A 20 4.63 -0.38 4.53
N ARG A 21 5.76 0.33 4.54
CA ARG A 21 5.99 1.48 5.45
C ARG A 21 5.01 2.62 5.19
N GLU A 22 4.81 3.02 3.94
CA GLU A 22 3.89 4.12 3.59
C GLU A 22 2.44 3.75 3.90
N LEU A 23 2.06 2.47 3.76
CA LEU A 23 0.75 1.94 4.14
C LEU A 23 0.48 2.12 5.63
N HIS A 24 1.44 1.81 6.49
CA HIS A 24 1.32 2.08 7.94
C HIS A 24 1.12 3.58 8.22
N GLY A 25 1.77 4.45 7.44
CA GLY A 25 1.54 5.90 7.48
C GLY A 25 0.09 6.27 7.16
N LEU A 26 -0.44 5.76 6.05
CA LEU A 26 -1.84 5.94 5.64
C LEU A 26 -2.82 5.47 6.71
N TRP A 27 -2.63 4.25 7.19
CA TRP A 27 -3.48 3.64 8.21
C TRP A 27 -3.58 4.53 9.44
N ASN A 28 -2.43 4.98 9.96
CA ASN A 28 -2.39 5.83 11.14
C ASN A 28 -3.00 7.22 10.93
N ILE A 29 -2.93 7.78 9.72
CA ILE A 29 -3.61 9.05 9.41
C ILE A 29 -5.12 8.87 9.53
N HIS A 30 -5.66 7.78 8.97
CA HIS A 30 -7.11 7.50 8.99
C HIS A 30 -7.61 7.11 10.39
N ILE A 31 -6.85 6.31 11.15
CA ILE A 31 -7.24 5.86 12.50
C ILE A 31 -7.13 6.98 13.55
N HIS A 32 -6.08 7.79 13.48
CA HIS A 32 -5.80 8.81 14.51
C HIS A 32 -6.12 10.23 14.06
N HIS A 33 -6.79 10.40 12.91
CA HIS A 33 -7.17 11.70 12.36
C HIS A 33 -5.99 12.69 12.28
N LYS A 34 -4.80 12.21 11.92
CA LYS A 34 -3.59 13.05 11.86
C LYS A 34 -3.68 14.04 10.70
N LYS A 35 -3.28 15.29 10.93
CA LYS A 35 -3.41 16.40 9.95
C LYS A 35 -2.32 16.52 8.89
N GLY A 36 -1.23 15.75 8.98
CA GLY A 36 -0.05 15.90 8.10
C GLY A 36 -0.36 15.61 6.63
N TYR A 37 0.00 14.42 6.16
CA TYR A 37 -0.30 14.00 4.78
C TYR A 37 -1.80 13.67 4.55
N SER A 38 -2.73 14.20 5.34
CA SER A 38 -4.16 13.90 5.24
C SER A 38 -4.77 14.38 3.93
N ALA A 39 -4.27 15.49 3.37
CA ALA A 39 -4.72 16.04 2.10
C ALA A 39 -3.98 15.47 0.87
N HIS A 40 -3.03 14.55 1.07
CA HIS A 40 -2.30 13.95 -0.06
C HIS A 40 -3.25 13.09 -0.90
N PRO A 41 -3.20 13.11 -2.25
CA PRO A 41 -4.13 12.34 -3.09
C PRO A 41 -4.15 10.84 -2.78
N GLU A 42 -2.96 10.28 -2.53
CA GLU A 42 -2.82 8.90 -2.05
C GLU A 42 -3.55 8.67 -0.72
N THR A 43 -3.60 9.63 0.20
CA THR A 43 -4.31 9.49 1.48
C THR A 43 -5.81 9.60 1.31
N CYS A 44 -6.27 10.62 0.59
CA CYS A 44 -7.68 10.91 0.37
C CYS A 44 -8.42 9.73 -0.26
N ARG A 45 -7.80 9.03 -1.24
CA ARG A 45 -8.48 7.93 -1.93
C ARG A 45 -8.88 6.79 -1.00
N TRP A 46 -8.19 6.60 0.15
CA TRP A 46 -8.47 5.54 1.12
C TRP A 46 -9.52 5.88 2.19
N GLN A 47 -10.06 7.11 2.17
CA GLN A 47 -11.12 7.49 3.10
C GLN A 47 -12.33 6.55 2.98
N GLY A 48 -12.77 5.99 4.12
CA GLY A 48 -13.87 5.01 4.16
C GLY A 48 -13.54 3.62 3.61
N LYS A 49 -12.26 3.32 3.35
CA LYS A 49 -11.80 2.06 2.70
C LYS A 49 -10.70 1.36 3.50
N LEU A 50 -10.75 1.45 4.84
CA LEU A 50 -9.76 0.82 5.72
C LEU A 50 -9.72 -0.70 5.55
N ARG A 51 -10.85 -1.34 5.24
CA ARG A 51 -10.89 -2.77 4.94
C ARG A 51 -10.05 -3.12 3.70
N ALA A 52 -10.22 -2.37 2.61
CA ALA A 52 -9.39 -2.56 1.42
C ALA A 52 -7.89 -2.31 1.70
N LEU A 53 -7.56 -1.31 2.54
CA LEU A 53 -6.18 -1.00 2.91
C LEU A 53 -5.56 -2.12 3.77
N TYR A 54 -6.33 -2.68 4.70
CA TYR A 54 -5.94 -3.86 5.48
C TYR A 54 -5.68 -5.06 4.56
N ASP A 55 -6.60 -5.37 3.64
CA ASP A 55 -6.43 -6.49 2.72
C ASP A 55 -5.17 -6.28 1.83
N ARG A 56 -4.85 -5.03 1.46
CA ARG A 56 -3.59 -4.68 0.79
C ARG A 56 -2.36 -4.94 1.67
N HIS A 57 -2.41 -4.57 2.95
CA HIS A 57 -1.34 -4.87 3.91
C HIS A 57 -1.06 -6.37 3.98
N GLU A 58 -2.10 -7.19 4.12
CA GLU A 58 -1.94 -8.64 4.21
C GLU A 58 -1.33 -9.22 2.92
N ALA A 59 -1.64 -8.66 1.75
CA ALA A 59 -1.00 -9.05 0.50
C ALA A 59 0.51 -8.72 0.48
N LEU A 60 0.91 -7.57 1.02
CA LEU A 60 2.33 -7.20 1.17
C LEU A 60 3.02 -8.13 2.16
N VAL A 61 2.41 -8.40 3.33
CA VAL A 61 2.94 -9.30 4.36
C VAL A 61 3.12 -10.71 3.82
N LYS A 62 2.15 -11.24 3.06
CA LYS A 62 2.25 -12.55 2.43
C LYS A 62 3.44 -12.64 1.49
N GLU A 63 3.68 -11.61 0.69
CA GLU A 63 4.84 -11.53 -0.19
C GLU A 63 6.16 -11.32 0.56
N MET A 64 6.12 -10.62 1.70
CA MET A 64 7.28 -10.50 2.58
C MET A 64 7.64 -11.87 3.18
N GLN A 65 6.65 -12.60 3.70
CA GLN A 65 6.86 -13.93 4.26
C GLN A 65 7.35 -14.93 3.21
N SER A 66 6.81 -14.90 1.99
CA SER A 66 7.26 -15.77 0.90
C SER A 66 8.73 -15.55 0.51
N ARG A 67 9.26 -14.34 0.74
CA ARG A 67 10.66 -13.96 0.53
C ARG A 67 11.54 -14.12 1.77
N GLY A 68 11.01 -14.71 2.85
CA GLY A 68 11.75 -14.96 4.10
C GLY A 68 11.92 -13.75 5.03
N TYR A 69 11.12 -12.68 4.86
CA TYR A 69 11.14 -11.56 5.81
C TYR A 69 10.33 -11.89 7.07
N ASN A 70 10.89 -11.56 8.23
CA ASN A 70 10.17 -11.64 9.51
C ASN A 70 9.37 -10.35 9.73
N HIS A 71 8.06 -10.41 9.53
CA HIS A 71 7.15 -9.28 9.72
C HIS A 71 6.59 -9.24 11.15
N HIS A 72 6.69 -8.09 11.82
CA HIS A 72 6.33 -7.92 13.24
C HIS A 72 5.40 -6.74 13.54
N SER A 73 4.77 -6.17 12.50
CA SER A 73 3.91 -4.98 12.62
C SER A 73 2.53 -5.23 12.03
N PRO A 74 1.74 -6.18 12.57
CA PRO A 74 0.38 -6.43 12.09
C PRO A 74 -0.52 -5.21 12.32
N LEU A 75 -1.49 -5.01 11.42
CA LEU A 75 -2.56 -4.04 11.62
C LEU A 75 -3.69 -4.65 12.44
N ASP A 76 -4.38 -3.83 13.23
CA ASP A 76 -5.55 -4.28 13.98
C ASP A 76 -6.75 -4.51 13.05
N LYS A 77 -7.07 -5.79 12.82
CA LYS A 77 -8.19 -6.21 11.97
C LYS A 77 -9.54 -5.67 12.42
N ARG A 78 -9.72 -5.34 13.71
CA ARG A 78 -10.98 -4.76 14.23
C ARG A 78 -11.26 -3.37 13.68
N LEU A 79 -10.21 -2.65 13.29
CA LEU A 79 -10.30 -1.32 12.69
C LEU A 79 -10.44 -1.37 11.15
N ALA A 80 -10.38 -2.57 10.55
CA ALA A 80 -10.51 -2.77 9.10
C ALA A 80 -11.99 -2.68 8.66
N THR A 81 -12.53 -1.45 8.67
CA THR A 81 -13.94 -1.14 8.36
C THR A 81 -14.11 -0.44 7.01
N GLY A 82 -15.35 -0.23 6.58
CA GLY A 82 -15.67 0.44 5.32
C GLY A 82 -15.59 -0.47 4.09
N ALA A 83 -15.40 0.12 2.91
CA ALA A 83 -15.45 -0.63 1.66
C ALA A 83 -14.30 -1.63 1.52
N ARG A 84 -14.62 -2.78 0.93
CA ARG A 84 -13.67 -3.88 0.68
C ARG A 84 -12.80 -3.67 -0.55
N SER A 85 -13.14 -2.69 -1.38
CA SER A 85 -12.46 -2.42 -2.64
C SER A 85 -12.02 -0.96 -2.76
N GLN A 86 -10.95 -0.76 -3.53
CA GLN A 86 -10.43 0.54 -3.92
C GLN A 86 -10.40 0.61 -5.45
N HIS A 87 -11.08 1.61 -6.00
CA HIS A 87 -11.21 1.81 -7.45
C HIS A 87 -10.69 3.17 -7.92
N ILE A 88 -10.24 4.02 -6.98
CA ILE A 88 -9.64 5.31 -7.30
C ILE A 88 -8.14 5.13 -7.36
N PHE A 89 -7.54 5.55 -8.49
CA PHE A 89 -6.13 5.43 -8.77
C PHE A 89 -5.51 6.84 -8.90
N VAL A 90 -4.37 7.07 -8.26
CA VAL A 90 -3.55 8.28 -8.54
C VAL A 90 -2.86 8.14 -9.89
N HIS A 91 -2.41 6.92 -10.19
CA HIS A 91 -1.90 6.50 -11.49
C HIS A 91 -2.54 5.16 -11.81
N THR A 92 -3.01 4.97 -13.03
CA THR A 92 -3.51 3.68 -13.53
C THR A 92 -2.43 2.59 -13.42
N ALA A 93 -2.84 1.32 -13.46
CA ALA A 93 -1.90 0.20 -13.42
C ALA A 93 -0.84 0.27 -14.53
N GLN A 94 -1.21 0.75 -15.73
CA GLN A 94 -0.27 0.92 -16.85
C GLN A 94 0.75 2.02 -16.56
N GLU A 95 0.32 3.17 -16.05
CA GLU A 95 1.22 4.26 -15.67
C GLU A 95 2.15 3.85 -14.52
N GLN A 96 1.65 3.09 -13.53
CA GLN A 96 2.48 2.59 -12.44
C GLN A 96 3.59 1.66 -12.93
N LYS A 97 3.28 0.76 -13.89
CA LYS A 97 4.29 -0.07 -14.53
C LYS A 97 5.32 0.77 -15.28
N ALA A 98 4.87 1.77 -16.05
CA ALA A 98 5.77 2.68 -16.76
C ALA A 98 6.72 3.43 -15.80
N ILE A 99 6.20 3.92 -14.67
CA ILE A 99 7.01 4.58 -13.63
C ILE A 99 8.06 3.61 -13.06
N LEU A 100 7.65 2.38 -12.73
CA LEU A 100 8.57 1.37 -12.18
C LEU A 100 9.64 0.96 -13.19
N LYS A 101 9.29 0.86 -14.48
CA LYS A 101 10.23 0.58 -15.58
C LYS A 101 11.24 1.71 -15.75
N ALA A 102 10.78 2.96 -15.74
CA ALA A 102 11.63 4.15 -15.85
C ALA A 102 12.62 4.29 -14.69
N LYS A 103 12.32 3.72 -13.51
CA LYS A 103 13.25 3.69 -12.37
C LYS A 103 14.45 2.75 -12.57
N GLY A 104 14.44 1.86 -13.56
CA GLY A 104 15.53 0.92 -13.82
C GLY A 104 15.82 -0.02 -12.64
N CYS A 105 14.80 -0.34 -11.84
CA CYS A 105 14.95 -1.17 -10.64
C CYS A 105 14.53 -2.62 -10.90
N GLY A 106 14.78 -3.52 -9.94
CA GLY A 106 14.43 -4.94 -10.05
C GLY A 106 12.94 -5.29 -9.96
N CYS A 107 12.03 -4.35 -10.24
CA CYS A 107 10.60 -4.65 -10.35
C CYS A 107 10.34 -5.43 -11.64
N LYS A 108 9.49 -6.44 -11.59
CA LYS A 108 9.12 -7.30 -12.73
C LYS A 108 7.96 -6.67 -13.52
N VAL A 109 8.19 -5.49 -14.12
CA VAL A 109 7.18 -4.65 -14.80
C VAL A 109 7.49 -4.40 -16.27
#